data_AF-A0A166FFP9-F1
#
_entry.id   AF-A0A166FFP9-F1
#
_cell.length_a   1.000
_cell.length_b   1.000
_cell.length_c   1.000
_cell.angle_alpha   90.00
_cell.angle_beta   90.00
_cell.angle_gamma   90.00
#
_symmetry.space_group_name_H-M   'P 1'
#
loop_
_entity.id
_entity.type
_entity.pdbx_description
1 polymer ?
#
loop_
_entity_poly.entity_id
_entity_poly.type
_entity_poly.pdbx_seq_one_letter_code
_entity_poly.pdbx_strand_id
1 'polypeptide(L)'
;MKNAKTKVKASTESDLAFITKIHANEYDPNFPILSARNDDELSAKSAGFAMQFLANRQSALEKHSAHEDGADHKDFYDSKIQGNGHVLSIYQSKTSPSAKENFFAMSTAHWDKLRKFILEDLRDDLPAQGFLGGDVPGEADFHVAAWLARIAAAGGAKKTEDGLKMLQNEVGPEAESPIPDNVASYWNAWVKRESWAQVYGQDLH
;
A
#
# COMPACT_ATOMS: atom_id res chain seq x y z
N MET A 1 -9.04 21.53 6.28
CA MET A 1 -10.24 20.76 6.66
C MET A 1 -11.39 21.67 7.16
N LYS A 2 -12.13 22.37 6.28
CA LYS A 2 -13.24 23.27 6.68
C LYS A 2 -14.61 22.57 6.82
N ASN A 3 -14.74 21.33 6.37
CA ASN A 3 -16.05 20.65 6.23
C ASN A 3 -16.27 19.41 7.11
N ALA A 4 -15.31 19.05 7.97
CA ALA A 4 -15.47 17.89 8.88
C ALA A 4 -16.31 18.29 10.11
N LYS A 5 -17.36 17.51 10.41
CA LYS A 5 -18.22 17.72 11.60
C LYS A 5 -17.44 17.64 12.92
N THR A 6 -16.34 16.88 12.92
CA THR A 6 -15.44 16.72 14.07
C THR A 6 -14.04 17.18 13.65
N LYS A 7 -13.48 18.15 14.37
CA LYS A 7 -12.09 18.58 14.16
C LYS A 7 -11.16 17.60 14.86
N VAL A 8 -10.25 17.00 14.10
CA VAL A 8 -9.13 16.22 14.65
C VAL A 8 -7.99 17.17 15.02
N LYS A 9 -7.08 16.71 15.88
CA LYS A 9 -5.86 17.45 16.23
C LYS A 9 -5.10 17.77 14.93
N ALA A 10 -4.76 19.05 14.74
CA ALA A 10 -3.95 19.48 13.60
C ALA A 10 -2.55 18.86 13.70
N SER A 11 -1.99 18.49 12.56
CA SER A 11 -0.61 18.01 12.47
C SER A 11 0.36 19.04 13.05
N THR A 12 1.22 18.58 13.94
CA THR A 12 2.46 19.27 14.32
C THR A 12 3.48 19.17 13.19
N GLU A 13 4.61 19.89 13.31
CA GLU A 13 5.71 19.79 12.34
C GLU A 13 6.27 18.36 12.26
N SER A 14 6.38 17.67 13.40
CA SER A 14 6.78 16.26 13.44
C SER A 14 5.77 15.35 12.76
N ASP A 15 4.46 15.60 12.91
CA ASP A 15 3.42 14.83 12.24
C ASP A 15 3.51 15.00 10.71
N LEU A 16 3.76 16.22 10.23
CA LEU A 16 3.93 16.50 8.80
C LEU A 16 5.19 15.86 8.22
N ALA A 17 6.30 15.89 8.96
CA ALA A 17 7.54 15.22 8.56
C ALA A 17 7.33 13.71 8.43
N PHE A 18 6.59 13.10 9.36
CA PHE A 18 6.28 11.68 9.32
C PHE A 18 5.27 11.32 8.21
N ILE A 19 4.23 12.14 7.97
CA ILE A 19 3.33 11.97 6.82
C ILE A 19 4.12 12.05 5.50
N THR A 20 5.09 12.96 5.42
CA THR A 20 5.96 13.07 4.25
C THR A 20 6.82 11.82 4.07
N LYS A 21 7.39 11.30 5.17
CA LYS A 21 8.19 10.06 5.19
C LYS A 21 7.38 8.87 4.69
N ILE A 22 6.20 8.60 5.24
CA ILE A 22 5.38 7.43 4.85
C ILE A 22 4.83 7.52 3.41
N HIS A 23 4.78 8.72 2.83
CA HIS A 23 4.42 8.94 1.43
C HIS A 23 5.62 8.91 0.46
N ALA A 24 6.84 8.65 0.94
CA ALA A 24 7.98 8.48 0.05
C ALA A 24 7.76 7.27 -0.88
N ASN A 25 8.20 7.40 -2.14
CA ASN A 25 7.99 6.37 -3.18
C ASN A 25 8.50 4.98 -2.76
N GLU A 26 9.55 4.93 -1.93
CA GLU A 26 10.13 3.68 -1.46
C GLU A 26 9.30 2.94 -0.42
N TYR A 27 8.26 3.60 0.10
CA TYR A 27 7.26 3.04 1.00
C TYR A 27 5.87 3.03 0.37
N ASP A 28 5.73 3.16 -0.96
CA ASP A 28 4.43 3.15 -1.63
C ASP A 28 3.65 1.86 -1.31
N PRO A 29 2.46 1.95 -0.69
CA PRO A 29 1.68 0.77 -0.34
C PRO A 29 0.90 0.18 -1.53
N ASN A 30 0.84 0.87 -2.67
CA ASN A 30 0.10 0.41 -3.85
C ASN A 30 0.94 -0.50 -4.75
N PHE A 31 2.26 -0.23 -4.86
CA PHE A 31 3.15 -1.07 -5.66
C PHE A 31 3.09 -2.57 -5.30
N PRO A 32 3.06 -2.97 -4.00
CA PRO A 32 2.86 -4.35 -3.58
C PRO A 32 1.69 -5.10 -4.26
N ILE A 33 0.56 -4.43 -4.49
CA ILE A 33 -0.64 -5.02 -5.10
C ILE A 33 -0.33 -5.56 -6.51
N LEU A 34 0.49 -4.84 -7.26
CA LEU A 34 0.87 -5.16 -8.64
C LEU A 34 2.24 -5.81 -8.77
N SER A 35 3.05 -5.82 -7.70
CA SER A 35 4.36 -6.47 -7.63
C SER A 35 4.26 -8.00 -7.61
N ALA A 36 5.34 -8.69 -7.97
CA ALA A 36 5.53 -10.12 -7.73
C ALA A 36 7.02 -10.41 -7.55
N ARG A 37 7.38 -11.25 -6.57
CA ARG A 37 8.79 -11.55 -6.23
C ARG A 37 9.33 -12.80 -6.94
N ASN A 38 8.44 -13.61 -7.49
CA ASN A 38 8.75 -14.87 -8.16
C ASN A 38 7.62 -15.28 -9.11
N ASP A 39 7.83 -16.38 -9.84
CA ASP A 39 6.86 -16.91 -10.80
C ASP A 39 5.55 -17.38 -10.15
N ASP A 40 5.59 -17.93 -8.94
CA ASP A 40 4.39 -18.40 -8.24
C ASP A 40 3.48 -17.24 -7.86
N GLU A 41 4.05 -16.16 -7.31
CA GLU A 41 3.32 -14.92 -7.02
C GLU A 41 2.78 -14.26 -8.28
N LEU A 42 3.58 -14.21 -9.35
CA LEU A 42 3.14 -13.66 -10.63
C LEU A 42 1.97 -14.46 -11.19
N SER A 43 2.06 -15.79 -11.19
CA SER A 43 1.00 -16.68 -11.65
C SER A 43 -0.29 -16.48 -10.85
N ALA A 44 -0.20 -16.44 -9.51
CA ALA A 44 -1.34 -16.21 -8.64
C ALA A 44 -2.01 -14.84 -8.90
N LYS A 45 -1.22 -13.78 -9.06
CA LYS A 45 -1.74 -12.43 -9.34
C LYS A 45 -2.28 -12.29 -10.76
N SER A 46 -1.70 -13.00 -11.73
CA SER A 46 -2.19 -13.06 -13.11
C SER A 46 -3.57 -13.71 -13.25
N ALA A 47 -3.93 -14.60 -12.32
CA ALA A 47 -5.25 -15.21 -12.27
C ALA A 47 -6.31 -14.36 -11.54
N GLY A 48 -5.95 -13.18 -11.01
CA GLY A 48 -6.80 -12.41 -10.11
C GLY A 48 -6.97 -10.93 -10.48
N PHE A 49 -7.23 -10.13 -9.45
CA PHE A 49 -7.54 -8.70 -9.58
C PHE A 49 -6.46 -7.89 -10.30
N ALA A 50 -5.18 -8.17 -10.04
CA ALA A 50 -4.07 -7.39 -10.61
C ALA A 50 -4.07 -7.40 -12.14
N MET A 51 -4.29 -8.57 -12.76
CA MET A 51 -4.39 -8.68 -14.22
C MET A 51 -5.58 -7.91 -14.78
N GLN A 52 -6.76 -8.06 -14.16
CA GLN A 52 -7.98 -7.36 -14.57
C GLN A 52 -7.82 -5.84 -14.45
N PHE A 53 -7.22 -5.38 -13.35
CA PHE A 53 -6.93 -3.97 -13.10
C PHE A 53 -5.99 -3.39 -14.16
N LEU A 54 -4.85 -4.05 -14.43
CA LEU A 54 -3.88 -3.60 -15.42
C LEU A 54 -4.48 -3.54 -16.83
N ALA A 55 -5.26 -4.54 -17.23
CA ALA A 55 -5.91 -4.59 -18.54
C ALA A 55 -6.98 -3.49 -18.69
N ASN A 56 -7.85 -3.32 -17.69
CA ASN A 56 -8.87 -2.27 -17.70
C ASN A 56 -8.26 -0.88 -17.70
N ARG A 57 -7.21 -0.68 -16.89
CA ARG A 57 -6.49 0.59 -16.84
C ARG A 57 -5.82 0.91 -18.17
N GLN A 58 -5.22 -0.09 -18.83
CA GLN A 58 -4.62 0.10 -20.16
C GLN A 58 -5.67 0.58 -21.17
N SER A 59 -6.80 -0.14 -21.24
CA SER A 59 -7.91 0.19 -22.13
C SER A 59 -8.48 1.59 -21.86
N ALA A 60 -8.64 1.96 -20.58
CA ALA A 60 -9.10 3.29 -20.19
C ALA A 60 -8.09 4.39 -20.58
N LEU A 61 -6.80 4.18 -20.33
CA LEU A 61 -5.76 5.14 -20.69
C LEU A 61 -5.73 5.39 -22.20
N GLU A 62 -5.74 4.33 -23.00
CA GLU A 62 -5.77 4.42 -24.47
C GLU A 62 -7.03 5.14 -24.94
N LYS A 63 -8.20 4.76 -24.42
CA LYS A 63 -9.48 5.40 -24.76
C LYS A 63 -9.47 6.91 -24.45
N HIS A 64 -9.06 7.30 -23.25
CA HIS A 64 -9.13 8.70 -22.82
C HIS A 64 -8.01 9.56 -23.41
N SER A 65 -6.86 8.98 -23.73
CA SER A 65 -5.78 9.68 -24.46
C SER A 65 -6.19 10.13 -25.86
N ALA A 66 -7.15 9.43 -26.47
CA ALA A 66 -7.67 9.74 -27.80
C ALA A 66 -8.86 10.72 -27.79
N HIS A 67 -9.35 11.12 -26.60
CA HIS A 67 -10.41 12.11 -26.47
C HIS A 67 -9.85 13.53 -26.67
N GLU A 68 -10.68 14.48 -27.09
CA GLU A 68 -10.26 15.88 -27.28
C GLU A 68 -9.68 16.49 -25.99
N ASP A 69 -10.35 16.29 -24.86
CA ASP A 69 -9.86 16.69 -23.53
C ASP A 69 -8.53 16.03 -23.12
N GLY A 70 -8.17 14.91 -23.75
CA GLY A 70 -6.91 14.21 -23.50
C GLY A 70 -5.71 14.86 -24.20
N ALA A 71 -5.94 15.68 -25.22
CA ALA A 71 -4.88 16.29 -26.03
C ALA A 71 -3.97 17.20 -25.20
N ASP A 72 -4.54 17.97 -24.27
CA ASP A 72 -3.80 18.87 -23.36
C ASP A 72 -2.99 18.12 -22.30
N HIS A 73 -3.18 16.80 -22.18
CA HIS A 73 -2.53 15.94 -21.20
C HIS A 73 -1.73 14.82 -21.86
N LYS A 74 -1.29 15.02 -23.11
CA LYS A 74 -0.58 13.99 -23.89
C LYS A 74 0.58 13.35 -23.15
N ASP A 75 1.49 14.15 -22.57
CA ASP A 75 2.66 13.64 -21.88
C ASP A 75 2.29 12.78 -20.66
N PHE A 76 1.23 13.15 -19.94
CA PHE A 76 0.68 12.36 -18.85
C PHE A 76 0.16 11.02 -19.38
N TYR A 77 -0.67 11.02 -20.41
CA TYR A 77 -1.23 9.78 -20.96
C TYR A 77 -0.15 8.87 -21.54
N ASP A 78 0.77 9.39 -22.34
CA ASP A 78 1.88 8.63 -22.93
C ASP A 78 2.69 7.93 -21.83
N SER A 79 3.06 8.67 -20.78
CA SER A 79 3.80 8.11 -19.64
C SER A 79 3.00 7.02 -18.91
N LYS A 80 1.70 7.23 -18.67
CA LYS A 80 0.84 6.24 -18.00
C LYS A 80 0.60 5.01 -18.85
N ILE A 81 0.40 5.17 -20.16
CA ILE A 81 0.23 4.08 -21.14
C ILE A 81 1.50 3.23 -21.17
N GLN A 82 2.68 3.86 -21.25
CA GLN A 82 3.95 3.14 -21.26
C GLN A 82 4.17 2.38 -19.95
N GLY A 83 4.00 3.04 -18.81
CA GLY A 83 4.22 2.42 -17.50
C GLY A 83 3.25 1.27 -17.21
N ASN A 84 1.96 1.46 -17.46
CA ASN A 84 0.95 0.42 -17.26
C ASN A 84 1.11 -0.73 -18.24
N GLY A 85 1.38 -0.42 -19.52
CA GLY A 85 1.60 -1.42 -20.57
C GLY A 85 2.82 -2.29 -20.31
N HIS A 86 3.90 -1.73 -19.76
CA HIS A 86 5.07 -2.51 -19.36
C HIS A 86 4.73 -3.57 -18.31
N VAL A 87 4.04 -3.18 -17.22
CA VAL A 87 3.63 -4.13 -16.17
C VAL A 87 2.63 -5.15 -16.72
N LEU A 88 1.65 -4.71 -17.51
CA LEU A 88 0.69 -5.61 -18.15
C LEU A 88 1.37 -6.65 -19.04
N SER A 89 2.43 -6.26 -19.77
CA SER A 89 3.18 -7.19 -20.63
C SER A 89 3.89 -8.30 -19.84
N ILE A 90 4.32 -8.02 -18.60
CA ILE A 90 4.89 -9.02 -17.69
C ILE A 90 3.81 -10.03 -17.30
N TYR A 91 2.64 -9.56 -16.88
CA TYR A 91 1.51 -10.40 -16.51
C TYR A 91 0.96 -11.25 -17.67
N GLN A 92 1.07 -10.76 -18.90
CA GLN A 92 0.69 -11.48 -20.11
C GLN A 92 1.79 -12.44 -20.63
N SER A 93 2.93 -12.54 -19.94
CA SER A 93 4.10 -13.31 -20.40
C SER A 93 4.60 -12.87 -21.79
N LYS A 94 4.50 -11.58 -22.11
CA LYS A 94 4.90 -10.97 -23.38
C LYS A 94 6.21 -10.17 -23.29
N THR A 95 6.88 -10.19 -22.14
CA THR A 95 8.13 -9.48 -21.91
C THR A 95 9.35 -10.40 -22.09
N SER A 96 10.57 -9.83 -22.13
CA SER A 96 11.80 -10.63 -22.12
C SER A 96 12.04 -11.27 -20.75
N PRO A 97 12.76 -12.40 -20.68
CA PRO A 97 13.18 -12.99 -19.40
C PRO A 97 13.89 -11.98 -18.48
N SER A 98 14.79 -11.16 -19.03
CA SER A 98 15.51 -10.13 -18.28
C SER A 98 14.61 -9.06 -17.68
N ALA A 99 13.54 -8.65 -18.39
CA ALA A 99 12.59 -7.67 -17.87
C ALA A 99 11.74 -8.27 -16.74
N LYS A 100 11.38 -9.56 -16.84
CA LYS A 100 10.70 -10.28 -15.76
C LYS A 100 11.58 -10.41 -14.51
N GLU A 101 12.85 -10.78 -14.69
CA GLU A 101 13.83 -10.88 -13.59
C GLU A 101 14.06 -9.52 -12.91
N ASN A 102 14.22 -8.44 -13.69
CA ASN A 102 14.34 -7.09 -13.14
C ASN A 102 13.08 -6.68 -12.35
N PHE A 103 11.89 -7.05 -12.84
CA PHE A 103 10.65 -6.79 -12.14
C PHE A 103 10.57 -7.54 -10.80
N PHE A 104 11.01 -8.80 -10.75
CA PHE A 104 11.11 -9.57 -9.50
C PHE A 104 12.11 -8.94 -8.53
N ALA A 105 13.28 -8.53 -9.01
CA ALA A 105 14.29 -7.87 -8.19
C ALA A 105 13.78 -6.55 -7.60
N MET A 106 13.11 -5.72 -8.40
CA MET A 106 12.49 -4.48 -7.93
C MET A 106 11.36 -4.74 -6.92
N SER A 107 10.53 -5.76 -7.17
CA SER A 107 9.45 -6.17 -6.27
C SER A 107 9.98 -6.60 -4.91
N THR A 108 11.01 -7.45 -4.89
CA THR A 108 11.67 -7.91 -3.66
C THR A 108 12.31 -6.74 -2.92
N ALA A 109 13.07 -5.89 -3.61
CA ALA A 109 13.71 -4.73 -2.98
C ALA A 109 12.69 -3.78 -2.36
N HIS A 110 11.53 -3.57 -2.99
CA HIS A 110 10.46 -2.74 -2.42
C HIS A 110 9.87 -3.37 -1.16
N TRP A 111 9.57 -4.68 -1.19
CA TRP A 111 9.09 -5.40 -0.02
C TRP A 111 10.09 -5.38 1.15
N ASP A 112 11.38 -5.48 0.87
CA ASP A 112 12.41 -5.39 1.90
C ASP A 112 12.43 -4.00 2.57
N LYS A 113 12.21 -2.93 1.80
CA LYS A 113 12.06 -1.58 2.36
C LYS A 113 10.82 -1.43 3.22
N LEU A 114 9.69 -2.00 2.80
CA LEU A 114 8.45 -2.01 3.59
C LEU A 114 8.62 -2.80 4.88
N ARG A 115 9.28 -3.97 4.82
CA ARG A 115 9.62 -4.77 6.01
C ARG A 115 10.45 -3.95 6.97
N LYS A 116 11.54 -3.34 6.50
CA LYS A 116 12.42 -2.51 7.31
C LYS A 116 11.64 -1.35 7.96
N PHE A 117 10.80 -0.67 7.18
CA PHE A 117 9.99 0.43 7.66
C PHE A 117 9.02 -0.01 8.78
N ILE A 118 8.40 -1.18 8.66
CA ILE A 118 7.50 -1.70 9.71
C ILE A 118 8.27 -2.09 10.98
N LEU A 119 9.41 -2.77 10.83
CA LEU A 119 10.17 -3.30 11.97
C LEU A 119 10.99 -2.24 12.71
N GLU A 120 11.44 -1.20 12.02
CA GLU A 120 12.35 -0.18 12.55
C GLU A 120 11.65 1.18 12.64
N ASP A 121 11.30 1.78 11.50
CA ASP A 121 10.81 3.16 11.46
C ASP A 121 9.48 3.33 12.21
N LEU A 122 8.47 2.49 11.92
CA LEU A 122 7.20 2.54 12.64
C LEU A 122 7.34 2.18 14.11
N ARG A 123 8.31 1.32 14.46
CA ARG A 123 8.61 1.01 15.85
C ARG A 123 9.12 2.24 16.61
N ASP A 124 9.91 3.10 15.99
CA ASP A 124 10.44 4.26 16.67
C ASP A 124 9.44 5.44 16.64
N ASP A 125 8.63 5.53 15.57
CA ASP A 125 7.70 6.63 15.34
C ASP A 125 6.33 6.44 16.06
N LEU A 126 5.87 5.21 16.30
CA LEU A 126 4.55 4.96 16.92
C LEU A 126 4.58 4.94 18.45
N PRO A 127 3.54 5.48 19.12
CA PRO A 127 3.43 5.43 20.57
C PRO A 127 3.26 3.99 21.05
N ALA A 128 3.73 3.69 22.26
CA ALA A 128 3.55 2.36 22.86
C ALA A 128 2.08 1.93 22.94
N GLN A 129 1.17 2.88 23.15
CA GLN A 129 -0.28 2.68 23.17
C GLN A 129 -1.00 3.91 22.63
N GLY A 130 -2.18 3.69 22.03
CA GLY A 130 -3.04 4.76 21.51
C GLY A 130 -2.64 5.23 20.11
N PHE A 131 -2.78 6.53 19.87
CA PHE A 131 -2.60 7.17 18.57
C PHE A 131 -1.51 8.25 18.65
N LEU A 132 -0.91 8.62 17.51
CA LEU A 132 -0.02 9.79 17.39
C LEU A 132 -0.73 11.08 17.84
N GLY A 133 -2.04 11.17 17.60
CA GLY A 133 -2.91 12.22 18.11
C GLY A 133 -3.14 12.22 19.63
N GLY A 134 -2.75 11.16 20.34
CA GLY A 134 -3.04 10.91 21.77
C GLY A 134 -4.23 9.98 21.96
N ASP A 135 -5.21 10.38 22.78
CA ASP A 135 -6.40 9.57 23.08
C ASP A 135 -7.31 9.35 21.86
N VAL A 136 -7.24 10.27 20.89
CA VAL A 136 -7.99 10.21 19.63
C VAL A 136 -7.04 10.37 18.45
N PRO A 137 -7.33 9.75 17.28
CA PRO A 137 -6.47 9.86 16.12
C PRO A 137 -6.39 11.30 15.61
N GLY A 138 -5.17 11.74 15.32
CA GLY A 138 -4.84 12.94 14.57
C GLY A 138 -4.73 12.66 13.08
N GLU A 139 -4.32 13.66 12.31
CA GLU A 139 -4.16 13.54 10.85
C GLU A 139 -3.16 12.43 10.46
N ALA A 140 -1.98 12.39 11.07
CA ALA A 140 -0.96 11.38 10.79
C ALA A 140 -1.47 9.94 11.00
N ASP A 141 -2.34 9.73 11.98
CA ASP A 141 -2.88 8.40 12.26
C ASP A 141 -3.69 7.83 11.09
N PHE A 142 -4.45 8.68 10.39
CA PHE A 142 -5.23 8.24 9.21
C PHE A 142 -4.33 7.79 8.06
N HIS A 143 -3.15 8.43 7.91
CA HIS A 143 -2.18 8.03 6.90
C HIS A 143 -1.58 6.67 7.24
N VAL A 144 -1.08 6.47 8.47
CA VAL A 144 -0.46 5.19 8.87
C VAL A 144 -1.45 4.05 8.87
N ALA A 145 -2.65 4.26 9.42
CA ALA A 145 -3.63 3.19 9.54
C ALA A 145 -4.07 2.68 8.17
N ALA A 146 -4.33 3.60 7.23
CA ALA A 146 -4.67 3.26 5.87
C ALA A 146 -3.48 2.69 5.08
N TRP A 147 -2.25 3.06 5.43
CA TRP A 147 -1.03 2.48 4.86
C TRP A 147 -0.86 1.03 5.34
N LEU A 148 -0.92 0.76 6.64
CA LEU A 148 -0.83 -0.58 7.21
C LEU A 148 -1.91 -1.51 6.68
N ALA A 149 -3.16 -1.02 6.58
CA ALA A 149 -4.27 -1.78 6.00
C ALA A 149 -3.96 -2.22 4.56
N ARG A 150 -3.41 -1.32 3.75
CA ARG A 150 -3.04 -1.62 2.35
C ARG A 150 -1.89 -2.62 2.26
N ILE A 151 -0.87 -2.51 3.10
CA ILE A 151 0.22 -3.50 3.13
C ILE A 151 -0.32 -4.88 3.56
N ALA A 152 -1.16 -4.93 4.59
CA ALA A 152 -1.79 -6.17 5.03
C ALA A 152 -2.64 -6.80 3.93
N ALA A 153 -3.46 -6.00 3.23
CA ALA A 153 -4.26 -6.45 2.10
C ALA A 153 -3.40 -6.95 0.93
N ALA A 154 -2.30 -6.26 0.62
CA ALA A 154 -1.34 -6.68 -0.40
C ALA A 154 -0.64 -8.02 -0.06
N GLY A 155 -0.43 -8.29 1.24
CA GLY A 155 0.02 -9.59 1.77
C GLY A 155 -1.08 -10.65 1.86
N GLY A 156 -2.31 -10.33 1.42
CA GLY A 156 -3.42 -11.28 1.32
C GLY A 156 -4.46 -11.22 2.44
N ALA A 157 -4.42 -10.22 3.31
CA ALA A 157 -5.46 -10.03 4.33
C ALA A 157 -6.78 -9.65 3.65
N LYS A 158 -7.84 -10.44 3.89
CA LYS A 158 -9.19 -10.18 3.38
C LYS A 158 -10.08 -9.49 4.39
N LYS A 159 -9.74 -9.64 5.67
CA LYS A 159 -10.48 -9.06 6.78
C LYS A 159 -9.53 -8.46 7.78
N THR A 160 -10.07 -7.57 8.59
CA THR A 160 -9.35 -6.87 9.65
C THR A 160 -8.64 -7.84 10.62
N GLU A 161 -9.26 -8.99 10.93
CA GLU A 161 -8.71 -9.98 11.85
C GLU A 161 -7.47 -10.69 11.31
N ASP A 162 -7.33 -10.77 9.98
CA ASP A 162 -6.17 -11.37 9.32
C ASP A 162 -4.98 -10.40 9.24
N GLY A 163 -5.21 -9.11 9.47
CA GLY A 163 -4.26 -8.05 9.13
C GLY A 163 -2.88 -8.22 9.75
N LEU A 164 -2.80 -8.37 11.08
CA LEU A 164 -1.52 -8.58 11.78
C LEU A 164 -0.83 -9.88 11.37
N LYS A 165 -1.59 -10.94 11.14
CA LYS A 165 -1.04 -12.22 10.67
C LYS A 165 -0.40 -12.08 9.29
N MET A 166 -1.04 -11.36 8.38
CA MET A 166 -0.49 -11.16 7.03
C MET A 166 0.68 -10.20 7.04
N LEU A 167 0.64 -9.14 7.87
CA LEU A 167 1.81 -8.30 8.11
C LEU A 167 2.98 -9.12 8.64
N GLN A 168 2.75 -10.02 9.61
CA GLN A 168 3.78 -10.91 10.15
C GLN A 168 4.41 -11.75 9.03
N ASN A 169 3.60 -12.38 8.16
CA ASN A 169 4.11 -13.18 7.05
C ASN A 169 5.03 -12.39 6.10
N GLU A 170 4.74 -11.10 5.88
CA GLU A 170 5.55 -10.25 4.99
C GLU A 170 6.84 -9.75 5.66
N VAL A 171 6.81 -9.49 6.96
CA VAL A 171 8.01 -9.04 7.70
C VAL A 171 8.95 -10.20 8.08
N GLY A 172 8.47 -11.44 8.09
CA GLY A 172 9.28 -12.65 8.29
C GLY A 172 8.74 -13.57 9.38
N PRO A 173 9.43 -14.68 9.71
CA PRO A 173 9.03 -15.57 10.79
C PRO A 173 8.96 -14.83 12.13
N GLU A 174 7.89 -15.02 12.90
CA GLU A 174 7.68 -14.33 14.19
C GLU A 174 8.84 -14.52 15.18
N ALA A 175 9.49 -15.69 15.16
CA ALA A 175 10.64 -15.98 16.01
C ALA A 175 11.89 -15.16 15.66
N GLU A 176 11.98 -14.62 14.43
CA GLU A 176 13.15 -13.89 13.93
C GLU A 176 12.86 -12.39 13.75
N SER A 177 11.62 -12.05 13.38
CA SER A 177 11.20 -10.69 13.04
C SER A 177 9.76 -10.45 13.53
N PRO A 178 9.53 -10.46 14.85
CA PRO A 178 8.19 -10.21 15.39
C PRO A 178 7.74 -8.79 15.03
N ILE A 179 6.45 -8.63 14.72
CA ILE A 179 5.86 -7.30 14.61
C ILE A 179 6.09 -6.55 15.93
N PRO A 180 6.65 -5.33 15.92
CA PRO A 180 6.90 -4.57 17.13
C PRO A 180 5.62 -4.34 17.95
N ASP A 181 5.72 -4.45 19.29
CA ASP A 181 4.57 -4.35 20.20
C ASP A 181 3.75 -3.08 19.99
N ASN A 182 4.40 -1.95 19.70
CA ASN A 182 3.72 -0.69 19.45
C ASN A 182 2.99 -0.67 18.09
N VAL A 183 3.53 -1.30 17.05
CA VAL A 183 2.84 -1.48 15.77
C VAL A 183 1.59 -2.35 15.97
N ALA A 184 1.73 -3.46 16.71
CA ALA A 184 0.59 -4.34 17.04
C ALA A 184 -0.46 -3.63 17.91
N SER A 185 -0.03 -2.90 18.94
CA SER A 185 -0.87 -2.08 19.81
C SER A 185 -1.64 -1.02 19.01
N TYR A 186 -0.95 -0.34 18.08
CA TYR A 186 -1.51 0.67 17.20
C TYR A 186 -2.59 0.11 16.26
N TRP A 187 -2.30 -1.02 15.59
CA TRP A 187 -3.31 -1.73 14.80
C TRP A 187 -4.53 -2.07 15.65
N ASN A 188 -4.30 -2.65 16.83
CA ASN A 188 -5.36 -3.06 17.75
C ASN A 188 -6.20 -1.88 18.29
N ALA A 189 -5.61 -0.68 18.39
CA ALA A 189 -6.34 0.53 18.73
C ALA A 189 -7.30 0.95 17.60
N TRP A 190 -6.87 0.81 16.34
CA TRP A 190 -7.68 1.14 15.17
C TRP A 190 -8.85 0.19 14.95
N VAL A 191 -8.60 -1.12 14.95
CA VAL A 191 -9.63 -2.13 14.61
C VAL A 191 -10.81 -2.16 15.57
N LYS A 192 -10.63 -1.64 16.80
CA LYS A 192 -11.69 -1.52 17.80
C LYS A 192 -12.61 -0.32 17.57
N ARG A 193 -12.26 0.59 16.66
CA ARG A 193 -13.05 1.81 16.41
C ARG A 193 -14.24 1.51 15.52
N GLU A 194 -15.39 2.08 15.84
CA GLU A 194 -16.58 2.01 14.97
C GLU A 194 -16.30 2.57 13.57
N SER A 195 -15.57 3.68 13.48
CA SER A 195 -15.17 4.28 12.20
C SER A 195 -14.32 3.34 11.34
N TRP A 196 -13.54 2.45 11.97
CA TRP A 196 -12.78 1.44 11.23
C TRP A 196 -13.72 0.39 10.63
N ALA A 197 -14.65 -0.15 11.44
CA ALA A 197 -15.63 -1.13 10.97
C ALA A 197 -16.52 -0.59 9.83
N GLN A 198 -16.82 0.72 9.84
CA GLN A 198 -17.57 1.37 8.75
C GLN A 198 -16.82 1.36 7.42
N VAL A 199 -15.49 1.44 7.43
CA VAL A 199 -14.65 1.51 6.21
C VAL A 199 -14.12 0.14 5.81
N TYR A 200 -13.73 -0.68 6.79
CA TYR A 200 -12.99 -1.92 6.59
C TYR A 200 -13.69 -3.17 7.15
N GLY A 201 -14.97 -3.07 7.52
CA GLY A 201 -15.71 -4.17 8.13
C GLY A 201 -16.08 -5.31 7.17
N GLN A 202 -15.98 -5.09 5.86
CA GLN A 202 -16.25 -6.12 4.85
C GLN A 202 -14.97 -6.61 4.16
N ASP A 203 -14.09 -5.69 3.80
CA ASP A 203 -12.78 -5.95 3.17
C ASP A 203 -11.79 -4.86 3.61
N LEU A 204 -10.49 -5.15 3.58
CA LEU A 204 -9.41 -4.20 3.83
C LEU A 204 -9.03 -3.37 2.59
N HIS A 205 -9.61 -3.69 1.42
CA HIS A 205 -9.46 -2.92 0.18
C HIS A 205 -10.76 -2.84 -0.63
#